data_AF-A0A397HKB4-F1
#
_entry.id   AF-A0A397HKB4-F1
#
_cell.length_a   1.000
_cell.length_b   1.000
_cell.length_c   1.000
_cell.angle_alpha   90.00
_cell.angle_beta   90.00
_cell.angle_gamma   90.00
#
_symmetry.space_group_name_H-M   'P 1'
#
loop_
_entity.id
_entity.type
_entity.pdbx_description
1 polymer ?
#
loop_
_entity_poly.entity_id
_entity_poly.type
_entity_poly.pdbx_seq_one_letter_code
_entity_poly.pdbx_strand_id
1 'polypeptide(L)'
;MYNCQLPERNALLKEIYTPSFSQFEKGSKEYWDLGRSGKVWENYFRPFEFEFRPKDNESIESIEIFEEKCAHLEELSSIKDTIEISTKDLLQRMIVSFSHQSCVMEGNSLGIEESQTIWERMNQDYNIDDLLEKEGAQFPTPESLFDKPESEIDIIEIRNHLLSTYFIFNNTLFKSKPEIDIDNIKKIHRIILRDTPQEKFNVWGNIQRAGKFRTVSMQSMGYHLTVYPYGEEVPALMEKFVQFYNKNVTNNNIDDENYIHPLISSCHILSTFLHINPFYDGNGRVGRSLMALYLSHAGYPPPVFQQLDRKVYVNALCKTQAQKDPIPLYNLVVGAISDILASHSCLPFEYKVCLEKIAVGAINYIKILLAKVRNE
;
A
#
# COMPACT_ATOMS: atom_id res chain seq x y z
N MET A 1 14.66 -17.63 19.25
CA MET A 1 14.86 -17.01 17.92
C MET A 1 15.08 -15.50 18.00
N TYR A 2 14.33 -14.72 18.79
CA TYR A 2 14.52 -13.25 18.91
C TYR A 2 15.94 -12.78 19.28
N ASN A 3 16.65 -13.47 20.19
CA ASN A 3 18.00 -13.04 20.61
C ASN A 3 19.11 -13.32 19.58
N CYS A 4 18.89 -14.22 18.62
CA CYS A 4 19.89 -14.60 17.62
C CYS A 4 19.83 -13.71 16.36
N GLN A 5 18.75 -12.95 16.17
CA GLN A 5 18.48 -12.17 14.96
C GLN A 5 18.86 -10.67 15.07
N LEU A 6 19.04 -10.17 16.30
CA LEU A 6 19.54 -8.81 16.56
C LEU A 6 20.96 -8.56 16.01
N PRO A 7 21.92 -9.51 16.12
CA PRO A 7 23.27 -9.32 15.59
C PRO A 7 23.31 -9.11 14.07
N GLU A 8 22.56 -9.90 13.30
CA GLU A 8 22.51 -9.79 11.83
C GLU A 8 21.91 -8.47 11.38
N ARG A 9 20.78 -8.08 11.97
CA ARG A 9 20.15 -6.77 11.68
C ARG A 9 21.09 -5.62 12.04
N ASN A 10 21.79 -5.71 13.17
CA ASN A 10 22.76 -4.69 13.57
C ASN A 10 23.98 -4.65 12.64
N ALA A 11 24.41 -5.80 12.11
CA ALA A 11 25.47 -5.87 11.11
C ALA A 11 25.02 -5.19 9.81
N LEU A 12 23.81 -5.46 9.34
CA LEU A 12 23.23 -4.81 8.16
C LEU A 12 23.08 -3.30 8.35
N LEU A 13 22.60 -2.84 9.52
CA LEU A 13 22.56 -1.40 9.82
C LEU A 13 23.95 -0.76 9.82
N LYS A 14 24.98 -1.47 10.32
CA LYS A 14 26.36 -0.98 10.26
C LYS A 14 26.86 -0.92 8.82
N GLU A 15 26.58 -1.92 8.00
CA GLU A 15 26.91 -1.94 6.58
C GLU A 15 26.31 -0.73 5.85
N ILE A 16 25.02 -0.48 6.06
CA ILE A 16 24.28 0.61 5.40
C ILE A 16 24.81 1.99 5.85
N TYR A 17 24.92 2.22 7.16
CA TYR A 17 25.11 3.57 7.69
C TYR A 17 26.57 3.93 8.02
N THR A 18 27.41 2.99 8.44
CA THR A 18 28.78 3.31 8.89
C THR A 18 29.63 3.98 7.81
N PRO A 19 29.61 3.54 6.52
CA PRO A 19 30.45 4.16 5.50
C PRO A 19 30.16 5.65 5.29
N SER A 20 28.89 6.05 5.32
CA SER A 20 28.50 7.45 5.08
C SER A 20 28.68 8.36 6.30
N PHE A 21 28.62 7.82 7.52
CA PHE A 21 28.76 8.59 8.74
C PHE A 21 30.19 8.70 9.27
N SER A 22 31.08 7.76 8.93
CA SER A 22 32.47 7.74 9.41
C SER A 22 33.34 8.90 8.91
N GLN A 23 32.91 9.57 7.84
CA GLN A 23 33.54 10.77 7.28
C GLN A 23 33.23 12.07 8.05
N PHE A 24 32.30 12.05 9.01
CA PHE A 24 31.89 13.22 9.77
C PHE A 24 32.17 13.04 11.26
N GLU A 25 32.55 14.12 11.94
CA GLU A 25 32.68 14.12 13.40
C GLU A 25 31.29 13.93 14.04
N LYS A 26 31.18 12.96 14.96
CA LYS A 26 29.91 12.66 15.62
C LYS A 26 29.38 13.89 16.37
N GLY A 27 28.20 14.35 15.98
CA GLY A 27 27.55 15.52 16.57
C GLY A 27 27.83 16.84 15.84
N SER A 28 28.66 16.83 14.79
CA SER A 28 28.82 17.99 13.90
C SER A 28 27.50 18.31 13.17
N LYS A 29 27.43 19.51 12.58
CA LYS A 29 26.27 19.91 11.78
C LYS A 29 26.06 18.93 10.61
N GLU A 30 27.12 18.58 9.91
CA GLU A 30 27.12 17.68 8.75
C GLU A 30 26.64 16.27 9.14
N TYR A 31 27.03 15.78 10.33
CA TYR A 31 26.55 14.52 10.87
C TYR A 31 25.02 14.52 11.04
N TRP A 32 24.47 15.58 11.64
CA TRP A 32 23.02 15.72 11.84
C TRP A 32 22.26 15.98 10.54
N ASP A 33 22.82 16.77 9.64
CA ASP A 33 22.25 17.05 8.32
C ASP A 33 22.16 15.75 7.50
N LEU A 34 23.20 14.90 7.53
CA LEU A 34 23.16 13.58 6.89
C LEU A 34 22.05 12.71 7.50
N GLY A 35 21.97 12.62 8.83
CA GLY A 35 20.99 11.78 9.53
C GLY A 35 19.53 12.22 9.38
N ARG A 36 19.28 13.44 8.93
CA ARG A 36 17.92 13.93 8.61
C ARG A 36 17.61 13.89 7.11
N SER A 37 18.60 13.64 6.26
CA SER A 37 18.47 13.77 4.81
C SER A 37 17.78 12.58 4.14
N GLY A 38 17.73 11.42 4.82
CA GLY A 38 17.29 10.14 4.24
C GLY A 38 18.20 9.59 3.13
N LYS A 39 19.29 10.28 2.78
CA LYS A 39 20.16 9.92 1.64
C LYS A 39 20.85 8.57 1.83
N VAL A 40 21.21 8.22 3.06
CA VAL A 40 21.93 6.97 3.31
C VAL A 40 21.03 5.77 3.01
N TRP A 41 19.82 5.78 3.56
CA TRP A 41 18.83 4.75 3.28
C TRP A 41 18.41 4.73 1.81
N GLU A 42 18.11 5.90 1.23
CA GLU A 42 17.74 6.02 -0.17
C GLU A 42 18.81 5.48 -1.12
N ASN A 43 20.08 5.85 -0.94
CA ASN A 43 21.16 5.42 -1.83
C ASN A 43 21.38 3.90 -1.78
N TYR A 44 21.18 3.28 -0.61
CA TYR A 44 21.34 1.84 -0.46
C TYR A 44 20.19 1.07 -1.11
N PHE A 45 18.94 1.46 -0.80
CA PHE A 45 17.76 0.71 -1.25
C PHE A 45 17.21 1.15 -2.61
N ARG A 46 17.54 2.37 -3.07
CA ARG A 46 17.07 3.00 -4.32
C ARG A 46 15.54 2.88 -4.49
N PRO A 47 14.76 3.24 -3.47
CA PRO A 47 13.33 2.93 -3.39
C PRO A 47 12.47 3.71 -4.40
N PHE A 48 13.00 4.77 -5.00
CA PHE A 48 12.31 5.63 -5.97
C PHE A 48 12.71 5.35 -7.42
N GLU A 49 13.50 4.29 -7.63
CA GLU A 49 14.00 3.92 -8.96
C GLU A 49 13.30 2.67 -9.46
N PHE A 50 12.87 2.70 -10.71
CA PHE A 50 12.35 1.53 -11.40
C PHE A 50 13.50 0.72 -12.01
N GLU A 51 14.12 -0.15 -11.22
CA GLU A 51 15.06 -1.16 -11.73
C GLU A 51 14.28 -2.33 -12.38
N PHE A 52 13.31 -2.04 -13.24
CA PHE A 52 12.40 -3.04 -13.82
C PHE A 52 12.85 -3.53 -15.21
N ARG A 53 13.85 -2.89 -15.83
CA ARG A 53 14.43 -3.42 -17.07
C ARG A 53 15.45 -4.50 -16.71
N PRO A 54 15.32 -5.73 -17.26
CA PRO A 54 16.40 -6.70 -17.20
C PRO A 54 17.68 -6.02 -17.68
N LYS A 55 18.74 -6.08 -16.87
CA LYS A 55 20.05 -5.54 -17.31
C LYS A 55 20.49 -6.33 -18.54
N ASP A 56 21.32 -5.75 -19.40
CA ASP A 56 21.85 -6.38 -20.63
C ASP A 56 22.52 -7.76 -20.41
N ASN A 57 22.74 -8.16 -19.15
CA ASN A 57 23.34 -9.43 -18.74
C ASN A 57 22.35 -10.44 -18.12
N GLU A 58 21.04 -10.18 -18.11
CA GLU A 58 20.03 -11.15 -17.66
C GLU A 58 19.71 -12.20 -18.74
N SER A 59 19.22 -13.38 -18.33
CA SER A 59 18.93 -14.48 -19.26
C SER A 59 17.77 -14.12 -20.21
N ILE A 60 17.82 -14.65 -21.44
CA ILE A 60 16.76 -14.50 -22.46
C ILE A 60 15.38 -14.91 -21.89
N GLU A 61 15.32 -15.94 -21.07
CA GLU A 61 14.10 -16.40 -20.40
C GLU A 61 13.47 -15.34 -19.47
N SER A 62 14.30 -14.50 -18.82
CA SER A 62 13.82 -13.42 -17.94
C SER A 62 13.22 -12.26 -18.75
N ILE A 63 13.75 -12.00 -19.95
CA ILE A 63 13.26 -10.99 -20.89
C ILE A 63 11.95 -11.47 -21.53
N GLU A 64 11.87 -12.71 -21.98
CA GLU A 64 10.64 -13.30 -22.57
C GLU A 64 9.48 -13.33 -21.56
N ILE A 65 9.74 -13.72 -20.30
CA ILE A 65 8.75 -13.67 -19.22
C ILE A 65 8.27 -12.23 -18.96
N PHE A 66 9.15 -11.23 -19.11
CA PHE A 66 8.79 -9.83 -18.95
C PHE A 66 7.92 -9.33 -20.10
N GLU A 67 8.26 -9.66 -21.35
CA GLU A 67 7.48 -9.31 -22.54
C GLU A 67 6.09 -9.98 -22.55
N GLU A 68 5.99 -11.26 -22.18
CA GLU A 68 4.71 -11.97 -22.04
C GLU A 68 3.81 -11.30 -20.99
N LYS A 69 4.39 -10.87 -19.86
CA LYS A 69 3.65 -10.16 -18.80
C LYS A 69 3.21 -8.76 -19.21
N CYS A 70 3.99 -8.06 -20.02
CA CYS A 70 3.60 -6.76 -20.57
C CYS A 70 2.45 -6.87 -21.57
N ALA A 71 2.38 -7.94 -22.36
CA ALA A 71 1.25 -8.18 -23.25
C ALA A 71 -0.09 -8.32 -22.48
N HIS A 72 -0.08 -8.99 -21.32
CA HIS A 72 -1.26 -9.08 -20.45
C HIS A 72 -1.73 -7.73 -19.89
N LEU A 73 -0.84 -6.74 -19.78
CA LEU A 73 -1.17 -5.40 -19.28
C LEU A 73 -1.96 -4.58 -20.28
N GLU A 74 -1.59 -4.65 -21.55
CA GLU A 74 -2.30 -3.98 -22.65
C GLU A 74 -3.71 -4.57 -22.83
N GLU A 75 -3.84 -5.89 -22.67
CA GLU A 75 -5.13 -6.58 -22.72
C GLU A 75 -6.04 -6.17 -21.55
N LEU A 76 -5.49 -6.09 -20.32
CA LEU A 76 -6.23 -5.58 -19.16
C LEU A 76 -6.66 -4.12 -19.32
N SER A 77 -5.81 -3.30 -19.92
CA SER A 77 -6.14 -1.90 -20.24
C SER A 77 -7.30 -1.83 -21.22
N SER A 78 -7.26 -2.66 -22.27
CA SER A 78 -8.33 -2.75 -23.27
C SER A 78 -9.64 -3.19 -22.63
N ILE A 79 -9.62 -4.20 -21.76
CA ILE A 79 -10.81 -4.69 -21.04
C ILE A 79 -11.38 -3.60 -20.12
N LYS A 80 -10.52 -2.92 -19.35
CA LYS A 80 -10.91 -1.80 -18.48
C LYS A 80 -11.68 -0.73 -19.25
N ASP A 81 -11.22 -0.39 -20.45
CA ASP A 81 -11.85 0.64 -21.29
C ASP A 81 -13.20 0.20 -21.90
N THR A 82 -13.53 -1.09 -21.87
CA THR A 82 -14.86 -1.60 -22.28
C THR A 82 -15.93 -1.52 -21.18
N ILE A 83 -15.55 -1.19 -19.94
CA ILE A 83 -16.50 -1.15 -18.83
C ILE A 83 -17.38 0.11 -18.94
N GLU A 84 -18.69 -0.11 -19.09
CA GLU A 84 -19.67 0.97 -19.23
C GLU A 84 -19.96 1.73 -17.91
N ILE A 85 -19.60 1.15 -16.76
CA ILE A 85 -19.79 1.77 -15.45
C ILE A 85 -18.74 2.87 -15.27
N SER A 86 -19.16 4.07 -14.87
CA SER A 86 -18.22 5.15 -14.58
C SER A 86 -17.25 4.74 -13.45
N THR A 87 -15.98 5.15 -13.54
CA THR A 87 -14.99 4.87 -12.49
C THR A 87 -15.51 5.30 -11.12
N LYS A 88 -16.20 6.44 -11.03
CA LYS A 88 -16.81 6.91 -9.79
C LYS A 88 -17.81 5.91 -9.21
N ASP A 89 -18.73 5.40 -10.03
CA ASP A 89 -19.77 4.47 -9.56
C ASP A 89 -19.15 3.12 -9.17
N LEU A 90 -18.14 2.66 -9.90
CA LEU A 90 -17.37 1.47 -9.56
C LEU A 90 -16.69 1.63 -8.19
N LEU A 91 -16.00 2.74 -7.96
CA LEU A 91 -15.34 3.04 -6.69
C LEU A 91 -16.33 3.11 -5.52
N GLN A 92 -17.49 3.73 -5.72
CA GLN A 92 -18.55 3.80 -4.71
C GLN A 92 -19.07 2.42 -4.33
N ARG A 93 -19.24 1.51 -5.30
CA ARG A 93 -19.64 0.11 -5.03
C ARG A 93 -18.57 -0.69 -4.28
N MET A 94 -17.31 -0.26 -4.36
CA MET A 94 -16.18 -0.97 -3.76
C MET A 94 -15.79 -0.46 -2.37
N ILE A 95 -16.44 0.59 -1.84
CA ILE A 95 -16.10 1.18 -0.53
C ILE A 95 -16.04 0.11 0.56
N VAL A 96 -17.06 -0.74 0.64
CA VAL A 96 -17.17 -1.77 1.69
C VAL A 96 -16.16 -2.90 1.46
N SER A 97 -16.11 -3.49 0.27
CA SER A 97 -15.24 -4.63 0.00
C SER A 97 -13.75 -4.28 0.13
N PHE A 98 -13.34 -3.11 -0.35
CA PHE A 98 -11.98 -2.62 -0.20
C PHE A 98 -11.64 -2.34 1.26
N SER A 99 -12.50 -1.63 1.98
CA SER A 99 -12.25 -1.28 3.39
C SER A 99 -12.19 -2.51 4.28
N HIS A 100 -13.14 -3.43 4.09
CA HIS A 100 -13.19 -4.70 4.79
C HIS A 100 -11.92 -5.52 4.59
N GLN A 101 -11.54 -5.79 3.33
CA GLN A 101 -10.34 -6.60 3.06
C GLN A 101 -9.06 -5.94 3.55
N SER A 102 -8.97 -4.61 3.45
CA SER A 102 -7.83 -3.87 4.00
C SER A 102 -7.71 -4.02 5.53
N CYS A 103 -8.82 -4.08 6.28
CA CYS A 103 -8.78 -4.33 7.72
C CYS A 103 -8.54 -5.81 8.05
N VAL A 104 -9.18 -6.75 7.36
CA VAL A 104 -8.97 -8.20 7.52
C VAL A 104 -7.51 -8.57 7.30
N MET A 105 -6.87 -7.93 6.31
CA MET A 105 -5.45 -8.10 6.09
C MET A 105 -4.62 -7.77 7.32
N GLU A 106 -5.02 -6.83 8.19
CA GLU A 106 -4.33 -6.49 9.45
C GLU A 106 -4.80 -7.29 10.67
N GLY A 107 -5.70 -8.27 10.48
CA GLY A 107 -6.16 -9.17 11.54
C GLY A 107 -7.54 -8.84 12.11
N ASN A 108 -8.26 -7.89 11.52
CA ASN A 108 -9.66 -7.62 11.87
C ASN A 108 -10.53 -8.87 11.65
N SER A 109 -11.42 -9.17 12.58
CA SER A 109 -12.18 -10.43 12.61
C SER A 109 -13.62 -10.32 12.10
N LEU A 110 -14.12 -9.12 11.79
CA LEU A 110 -15.47 -8.94 11.30
C LEU A 110 -15.64 -9.57 9.92
N GLY A 111 -16.86 -10.05 9.64
CA GLY A 111 -17.31 -10.51 8.33
C GLY A 111 -17.70 -9.35 7.41
N ILE A 112 -17.81 -9.66 6.11
CA ILE A 112 -18.19 -8.66 5.10
C ILE A 112 -19.61 -8.12 5.30
N GLU A 113 -20.55 -8.97 5.74
CA GLU A 113 -21.94 -8.56 6.03
C GLU A 113 -22.02 -7.60 7.23
N GLU A 114 -21.18 -7.82 8.25
CA GLU A 114 -21.07 -6.90 9.39
C GLU A 114 -20.50 -5.55 8.94
N SER A 115 -19.48 -5.58 8.07
CA SER A 115 -18.89 -4.36 7.48
C SER A 115 -19.89 -3.59 6.61
N GLN A 116 -20.74 -4.31 5.86
CA GLN A 116 -21.83 -3.76 5.06
C GLN A 116 -22.88 -3.09 5.96
N THR A 117 -23.28 -3.77 7.03
CA THR A 117 -24.25 -3.24 8.01
C THR A 117 -23.75 -1.96 8.66
N ILE A 118 -22.47 -1.90 9.04
CA ILE A 118 -21.84 -0.69 9.56
C ILE A 118 -21.93 0.45 8.55
N TRP A 119 -21.60 0.18 7.28
CA TRP A 119 -21.66 1.21 6.22
C TRP A 119 -23.08 1.72 5.96
N GLU A 120 -24.06 0.83 5.89
CA GLU A 120 -25.47 1.18 5.70
C GLU A 120 -26.00 2.05 6.84
N ARG A 121 -25.71 1.64 8.08
CA ARG A 121 -26.05 2.40 9.29
C ARG A 121 -25.43 3.79 9.27
N MET A 122 -24.16 3.91 8.87
CA MET A 122 -23.49 5.20 8.74
C MET A 122 -24.16 6.12 7.72
N ASN A 123 -24.54 5.61 6.55
CA ASN A 123 -25.21 6.41 5.51
C ASN A 123 -26.66 6.75 5.86
N GLN A 124 -27.31 5.94 6.69
CA GLN A 124 -28.68 6.20 7.15
C GLN A 124 -28.72 7.29 8.21
N ASP A 125 -27.82 7.24 9.19
CA ASP A 125 -27.94 8.01 10.42
C ASP A 125 -27.00 9.23 10.46
N TYR A 126 -26.04 9.34 9.53
CA TYR A 126 -25.02 10.41 9.54
C TYR A 126 -24.78 11.03 8.16
N ASN A 127 -24.39 12.31 8.16
CA ASN A 127 -23.79 12.95 7.01
C ASN A 127 -22.28 12.68 7.00
N ILE A 128 -21.80 11.87 6.04
CA ILE A 128 -20.40 11.45 5.99
C ILE A 128 -19.44 12.61 5.70
N ASP A 129 -19.86 13.60 4.90
CA ASP A 129 -19.01 14.76 4.60
C ASP A 129 -18.76 15.59 5.87
N ASP A 130 -19.77 15.79 6.72
CA ASP A 130 -19.64 16.52 7.99
C ASP A 130 -18.64 15.84 8.95
N LEU A 131 -18.57 14.51 8.94
CA LEU A 131 -17.59 13.74 9.72
C LEU A 131 -16.15 13.98 9.26
N LEU A 132 -15.94 14.37 8.00
CA LEU A 132 -14.61 14.48 7.37
C LEU A 132 -14.12 15.92 7.17
N GLU A 133 -15.00 16.92 7.27
CA GLU A 133 -14.68 18.34 7.11
C GLU A 133 -13.94 18.93 8.31
N LYS A 134 -14.39 18.63 9.53
CA LYS A 134 -13.87 19.29 10.74
C LYS A 134 -12.84 18.42 11.44
N GLU A 135 -11.62 18.93 11.59
CA GLU A 135 -10.60 18.28 12.39
C GLU A 135 -11.10 18.17 13.85
N GLY A 136 -11.20 16.94 14.36
CA GLY A 136 -11.74 16.67 15.69
C GLY A 136 -13.23 16.33 15.73
N ALA A 137 -13.93 16.19 14.59
CA ALA A 137 -15.28 15.64 14.55
C ALA A 137 -15.36 14.31 15.34
N GLN A 138 -16.46 14.12 16.04
CA GLN A 138 -16.74 12.88 16.75
C GLN A 138 -17.27 11.87 15.76
N PHE A 139 -16.59 10.72 15.64
CA PHE A 139 -17.05 9.64 14.80
C PHE A 139 -18.15 8.84 15.52
N PRO A 140 -19.06 8.18 14.78
CA PRO A 140 -20.09 7.33 15.36
C PRO A 140 -19.48 6.27 16.29
N THR A 141 -20.04 6.12 17.48
CA THR A 141 -19.56 5.11 18.46
C THR A 141 -19.79 3.68 17.94
N PRO A 142 -18.95 2.70 18.30
CA PRO A 142 -19.11 1.32 17.84
C PRO A 142 -20.50 0.73 18.13
N GLU A 143 -21.01 0.92 19.35
CA GLU A 143 -22.34 0.47 19.78
C GLU A 143 -23.48 1.04 18.91
N SER A 144 -23.34 2.29 18.44
CA SER A 144 -24.32 2.89 17.53
C SER A 144 -24.29 2.32 16.11
N LEU A 145 -23.20 1.64 15.73
CA LEU A 145 -23.00 1.09 14.40
C LEU A 145 -23.36 -0.38 14.33
N PHE A 146 -22.93 -1.17 15.32
CA PHE A 146 -23.14 -2.60 15.37
C PHE A 146 -23.02 -3.12 16.82
N ASP A 147 -24.04 -3.85 17.29
CA ASP A 147 -24.06 -4.39 18.66
C ASP A 147 -23.22 -5.68 18.76
N LYS A 148 -21.91 -5.50 18.98
CA LYS A 148 -20.93 -6.57 19.17
C LYS A 148 -19.78 -6.10 20.08
N PRO A 149 -20.01 -5.98 21.39
CA PRO A 149 -19.07 -5.35 22.32
C PRO A 149 -17.69 -6.03 22.37
N GLU A 150 -17.62 -7.34 22.12
CA GLU A 150 -16.36 -8.08 22.04
C GLU A 150 -15.49 -7.70 20.83
N SER A 151 -16.05 -7.01 19.83
CA SER A 151 -15.39 -6.60 18.60
C SER A 151 -15.33 -5.08 18.44
N GLU A 152 -15.37 -4.31 19.55
CA GLU A 152 -15.40 -2.85 19.53
C GLU A 152 -14.24 -2.25 18.70
N ILE A 153 -13.01 -2.73 18.90
CA ILE A 153 -11.84 -2.26 18.15
C ILE A 153 -12.00 -2.57 16.67
N ASP A 154 -12.47 -3.76 16.31
CA ASP A 154 -12.65 -4.14 14.91
C ASP A 154 -13.71 -3.27 14.21
N ILE A 155 -14.79 -2.93 14.92
CA ILE A 155 -15.83 -2.00 14.42
C ILE A 155 -15.23 -0.61 14.19
N ILE A 156 -14.41 -0.10 15.12
CA ILE A 156 -13.71 1.18 14.99
C ILE A 156 -12.82 1.16 13.73
N GLU A 157 -12.04 0.11 13.54
CA GLU A 157 -11.14 0.01 12.39
C GLU A 157 -11.88 -0.04 11.05
N ILE A 158 -12.98 -0.80 10.97
CA ILE A 158 -13.84 -0.85 9.77
C ILE A 158 -14.48 0.51 9.50
N ARG A 159 -15.10 1.13 10.52
CA ARG A 159 -15.68 2.49 10.44
C ARG A 159 -14.65 3.49 9.90
N ASN A 160 -13.46 3.50 10.48
CA ASN A 160 -12.39 4.42 10.09
C ASN A 160 -11.95 4.18 8.64
N HIS A 161 -11.79 2.92 8.24
CA HIS A 161 -11.37 2.62 6.88
C HIS A 161 -12.47 2.96 5.87
N LEU A 162 -13.75 2.73 6.18
CA LEU A 162 -14.88 3.17 5.35
C LEU A 162 -14.86 4.69 5.13
N LEU A 163 -14.68 5.46 6.21
CA LEU A 163 -14.54 6.92 6.15
C LEU A 163 -13.33 7.36 5.34
N SER A 164 -12.18 6.70 5.51
CA SER A 164 -10.97 6.97 4.75
C SER A 164 -11.15 6.68 3.26
N THR A 165 -11.76 5.55 2.92
CA THR A 165 -12.05 5.17 1.53
C THR A 165 -13.04 6.15 0.89
N TYR A 166 -14.08 6.53 1.63
CA TYR A 166 -15.02 7.57 1.18
C TYR A 166 -14.30 8.91 0.98
N PHE A 167 -13.43 9.33 1.90
CA PHE A 167 -12.65 10.56 1.74
C PHE A 167 -11.78 10.56 0.47
N ILE A 168 -11.17 9.41 0.14
CA ILE A 168 -10.32 9.24 -1.03
C ILE A 168 -11.13 9.24 -2.33
N PHE A 169 -12.24 8.49 -2.38
CA PHE A 169 -13.02 8.30 -3.61
C PHE A 169 -14.16 9.30 -3.80
N ASN A 170 -14.58 10.02 -2.76
CA ASN A 170 -15.51 11.12 -2.89
C ASN A 170 -14.79 12.37 -3.46
N ASN A 171 -15.57 13.40 -3.77
CA ASN A 171 -15.19 14.64 -4.46
C ASN A 171 -14.00 15.42 -3.86
N THR A 172 -13.43 15.02 -2.72
CA THR A 172 -12.41 15.80 -2.00
C THR A 172 -10.99 15.55 -2.49
N LEU A 173 -10.59 14.29 -2.77
CA LEU A 173 -9.26 13.99 -3.32
C LEU A 173 -9.32 13.60 -4.80
N PHE A 174 -10.29 12.78 -5.19
CA PHE A 174 -10.38 12.32 -6.58
C PHE A 174 -10.64 13.46 -7.60
N LYS A 175 -11.29 14.56 -7.20
CA LYS A 175 -11.60 15.70 -8.09
C LYS A 175 -10.68 16.92 -7.95
N SER A 176 -9.94 17.05 -6.85
CA SER A 176 -9.23 18.30 -6.53
C SER A 176 -7.93 18.50 -7.30
N LYS A 177 -7.27 17.41 -7.67
CA LYS A 177 -6.09 17.23 -8.54
C LYS A 177 -5.59 15.79 -8.35
N PRO A 178 -4.93 15.18 -9.33
CA PRO A 178 -4.47 13.80 -9.19
C PRO A 178 -3.19 13.68 -8.31
N GLU A 179 -2.50 14.79 -8.08
CA GLU A 179 -1.36 14.89 -7.17
C GLU A 179 -1.78 14.87 -5.69
N ILE A 180 -0.91 14.31 -4.84
CA ILE A 180 -1.05 14.32 -3.39
C ILE A 180 0.03 15.17 -2.73
N ASP A 181 -0.23 15.58 -1.49
CA ASP A 181 0.76 16.16 -0.59
C ASP A 181 0.89 15.37 0.73
N ILE A 182 1.86 15.77 1.55
CA ILE A 182 2.12 15.16 2.86
C ILE A 182 0.91 15.29 3.80
N ASP A 183 0.14 16.37 3.70
CA ASP A 183 -1.00 16.61 4.56
C ASP A 183 -2.19 15.71 4.19
N ASN A 184 -2.36 15.38 2.90
CA ASN A 184 -3.30 14.36 2.44
C ASN A 184 -2.95 13.00 3.07
N ILE A 185 -1.69 12.57 3.00
CA ILE A 185 -1.22 11.30 3.58
C ILE A 185 -1.44 11.29 5.11
N LYS A 186 -1.09 12.38 5.79
CA LYS A 186 -1.31 12.51 7.23
C LYS A 186 -2.78 12.59 7.61
N LYS A 187 -3.67 13.10 6.75
CA LYS A 187 -5.11 13.13 6.97
C LYS A 187 -5.71 11.73 6.84
N ILE A 188 -5.33 10.98 5.80
CA ILE A 188 -5.69 9.55 5.64
C ILE A 188 -5.31 8.77 6.90
N HIS A 189 -4.06 8.92 7.35
CA HIS A 189 -3.60 8.25 8.56
C HIS A 189 -4.34 8.70 9.85
N ARG A 190 -4.70 9.98 9.97
CA ARG A 190 -5.53 10.46 11.09
C ARG A 190 -6.88 9.79 11.14
N ILE A 191 -7.55 9.66 9.99
CA ILE A 191 -8.85 8.98 9.89
C ILE A 191 -8.71 7.50 10.25
N ILE A 192 -7.70 6.82 9.69
CA ILE A 192 -7.48 5.37 9.89
C ILE A 192 -7.31 5.00 11.38
N LEU A 193 -6.60 5.80 12.17
CA LEU A 193 -6.33 5.50 13.59
C LEU A 193 -7.28 6.21 14.57
N ARG A 194 -8.30 6.91 14.12
CA ARG A 194 -9.20 7.67 14.99
C ARG A 194 -9.92 6.76 15.99
N ASP A 195 -9.89 7.10 17.28
CA ASP A 195 -10.46 6.31 18.38
C ASP A 195 -9.87 4.91 18.56
N THR A 196 -8.79 4.54 17.85
CA THR A 196 -8.10 3.28 18.12
C THR A 196 -7.12 3.44 19.28
N PRO A 197 -6.72 2.35 19.95
CA PRO A 197 -5.64 2.40 20.96
C PRO A 197 -4.32 2.99 20.44
N GLN A 198 -4.12 2.99 19.11
CA GLN A 198 -2.92 3.49 18.45
C GLN A 198 -3.04 4.96 17.98
N GLU A 199 -4.18 5.63 18.19
CA GLU A 199 -4.30 7.07 17.89
C GLU A 199 -3.23 7.89 18.64
N LYS A 200 -2.92 7.46 19.87
CA LYS A 200 -1.87 8.02 20.72
C LYS A 200 -1.23 6.92 21.56
N PHE A 201 -0.03 6.49 21.17
CA PHE A 201 0.66 5.36 21.81
C PHE A 201 2.00 5.79 22.41
N ASN A 202 2.30 5.31 23.63
CA ASN A 202 3.56 5.63 24.31
C ASN A 202 4.59 4.52 24.10
N VAL A 203 5.70 4.86 23.45
CA VAL A 203 6.83 3.96 23.22
C VAL A 203 7.99 4.40 24.10
N TRP A 204 8.11 3.79 25.29
CA TRP A 204 9.20 4.07 26.26
C TRP A 204 9.41 5.57 26.58
N GLY A 205 8.33 6.31 26.77
CA GLY A 205 8.35 7.76 27.04
C GLY A 205 8.22 8.63 25.79
N ASN A 206 8.29 8.05 24.58
CA ASN A 206 8.12 8.76 23.33
C ASN A 206 6.70 8.58 22.76
N ILE A 207 5.87 9.63 22.83
CA ILE A 207 4.47 9.57 22.41
C ILE A 207 4.38 9.66 20.88
N GLN A 208 3.91 8.58 20.26
CA GLN A 208 3.53 8.53 18.84
C GLN A 208 2.06 8.95 18.70
N ARG A 209 1.71 9.65 17.61
CA ARG A 209 0.37 10.20 17.38
C ARG A 209 -0.09 10.00 15.95
N ALA A 210 -1.39 9.78 15.78
CA ALA A 210 -2.02 9.77 14.47
C ALA A 210 -1.73 11.05 13.68
N GLY A 211 -1.28 10.90 12.43
CA GLY A 211 -0.95 12.01 11.54
C GLY A 211 0.44 12.60 11.75
N LYS A 212 1.25 12.03 12.64
CA LYS A 212 2.65 12.40 12.84
C LYS A 212 3.55 11.24 12.42
N PHE A 213 4.64 11.57 11.72
CA PHE A 213 5.64 10.57 11.39
C PHE A 213 6.26 10.01 12.67
N ARG A 214 6.63 8.73 12.61
CA ARG A 214 7.27 8.07 13.75
C ARG A 214 8.61 8.72 14.06
N THR A 215 8.91 8.79 15.34
CA THR A 215 10.22 9.25 15.86
C THR A 215 11.01 8.10 16.48
N VAL A 216 10.48 6.88 16.37
CA VAL A 216 11.09 5.65 16.91
C VAL A 216 11.55 4.76 15.78
N SER A 217 12.59 3.97 16.06
CA SER A 217 13.05 2.92 15.15
C SER A 217 12.05 1.77 15.13
N MET A 218 11.79 1.25 13.93
CA MET A 218 10.90 0.11 13.74
C MET A 218 11.71 -1.15 13.43
N GLN A 219 11.14 -2.29 13.81
CA GLN A 219 11.60 -3.60 13.41
C GLN A 219 10.44 -4.31 12.72
N SER A 220 10.74 -4.97 11.60
CA SER A 220 9.75 -5.79 10.92
C SER A 220 9.42 -7.01 11.79
N MET A 221 8.12 -7.24 11.98
CA MET A 221 7.60 -8.42 12.67
C MET A 221 7.55 -9.65 11.75
N GLY A 222 7.69 -9.46 10.43
CA GLY A 222 7.64 -10.52 9.42
C GLY A 222 9.04 -11.06 9.11
N TYR A 223 9.84 -10.25 8.41
CA TYR A 223 11.20 -10.61 8.00
C TYR A 223 12.21 -9.73 8.74
N HIS A 224 13.01 -10.33 9.61
CA HIS A 224 13.86 -9.58 10.56
C HIS A 224 14.97 -8.77 9.90
N LEU A 225 15.31 -9.08 8.64
CA LEU A 225 16.29 -8.34 7.83
C LEU A 225 15.68 -7.19 7.03
N THR A 226 14.36 -6.98 7.06
CA THR A 226 13.77 -5.74 6.54
C THR A 226 14.19 -4.57 7.44
N VAL A 227 14.95 -3.63 6.87
CA VAL A 227 15.49 -2.46 7.57
C VAL A 227 14.77 -1.20 7.13
N TYR A 228 13.94 -0.66 8.02
CA TYR A 228 13.30 0.64 7.86
C TYR A 228 14.30 1.79 8.10
N PRO A 229 14.09 2.97 7.50
CA PRO A 229 14.90 4.17 7.78
C PRO A 229 14.74 4.62 9.24
N TYR A 230 15.70 5.38 9.76
CA TYR A 230 15.55 5.99 11.09
C TYR A 230 14.41 7.03 11.09
N GLY A 231 13.83 7.31 12.26
CA GLY A 231 12.69 8.24 12.38
C GLY A 231 13.04 9.65 11.90
N GLU A 232 14.29 10.06 12.09
CA GLU A 232 14.86 11.34 11.64
C GLU A 232 14.91 11.48 10.12
N GLU A 233 15.01 10.37 9.39
CA GLU A 233 15.07 10.34 7.93
C GLU A 233 13.68 10.32 7.28
N VAL A 234 12.67 9.84 7.99
CA VAL A 234 11.31 9.65 7.48
C VAL A 234 10.72 10.93 6.85
N PRO A 235 10.83 12.14 7.44
CA PRO A 235 10.30 13.35 6.83
C PRO A 235 10.85 13.61 5.43
N ALA A 236 12.18 13.55 5.25
CA ALA A 236 12.83 13.80 3.97
C ALA A 236 12.50 12.70 2.94
N LEU A 237 12.42 11.44 3.39
CA LEU A 237 12.02 10.32 2.52
C LEU A 237 10.56 10.44 2.08
N MET A 238 9.67 10.93 2.93
CA MET A 238 8.27 11.13 2.58
C MET A 238 8.08 12.28 1.59
N GLU A 239 8.88 13.35 1.67
CA GLU A 239 8.89 14.40 0.63
C GLU A 239 9.28 13.82 -0.74
N LYS A 240 10.31 12.97 -0.79
CA LYS A 240 10.72 12.27 -2.01
C LYS A 240 9.67 11.28 -2.50
N PHE A 241 9.01 10.58 -1.58
CA PHE A 241 7.90 9.70 -1.91
C PHE A 241 6.75 10.46 -2.59
N VAL A 242 6.39 11.64 -2.09
CA VAL A 242 5.35 12.48 -2.72
C VAL A 242 5.78 12.91 -4.13
N GLN A 243 7.04 13.33 -4.31
CA GLN A 243 7.58 13.66 -5.64
C GLN A 243 7.52 12.46 -6.59
N PHE A 244 7.94 11.29 -6.12
CA PHE A 244 7.88 10.03 -6.86
C PHE A 244 6.45 9.66 -7.23
N TYR A 245 5.50 9.72 -6.28
CA TYR A 245 4.09 9.44 -6.53
C TYR A 245 3.52 10.39 -7.58
N ASN A 246 3.67 11.70 -7.41
CA ASN A 246 3.10 12.71 -8.29
C ASN A 246 3.68 12.62 -9.71
N LYS A 247 4.99 12.36 -9.84
CA LYS A 247 5.62 12.10 -11.15
C LYS A 247 4.94 10.96 -11.90
N ASN A 248 4.70 9.83 -11.22
CA ASN A 248 4.06 8.65 -11.81
C ASN A 248 2.57 8.87 -12.15
N VAL A 249 1.90 9.77 -11.44
CA VAL A 249 0.49 10.12 -11.73
C VAL A 249 0.39 10.99 -12.99
N THR A 250 1.37 11.88 -13.21
CA THR A 250 1.39 12.80 -14.35
C THR A 250 1.92 12.16 -15.64
N ASN A 251 2.69 11.07 -15.53
CA ASN A 251 3.30 10.40 -16.68
C ASN A 251 2.36 9.34 -17.31
N ASN A 252 1.35 9.81 -18.05
CA ASN A 252 0.37 8.95 -18.74
C ASN A 252 0.60 8.84 -20.25
N ASN A 253 1.72 9.36 -20.77
CA ASN A 253 2.02 9.28 -22.19
C ASN A 253 2.68 7.92 -22.49
N ILE A 254 1.95 7.01 -23.14
CA ILE A 254 2.43 5.68 -23.50
C ILE A 254 3.65 5.74 -24.44
N ASP A 255 3.78 6.82 -25.23
CA ASP A 255 4.90 7.03 -26.13
C ASP A 255 6.18 7.57 -25.45
N ASP A 256 6.14 7.86 -24.14
CA ASP A 256 7.32 8.26 -23.37
C ASP A 256 8.23 7.04 -23.15
N GLU A 257 9.52 7.17 -23.45
CA GLU A 257 10.53 6.13 -23.23
C GLU A 257 10.65 5.69 -21.75
N ASN A 258 10.18 6.55 -20.82
CA ASN A 258 10.11 6.33 -19.38
C ASN A 258 8.68 5.98 -18.90
N TYR A 259 7.75 5.67 -19.82
CA TYR A 259 6.42 5.22 -19.45
C TYR A 259 6.49 3.91 -18.66
N ILE A 260 5.71 3.85 -17.59
CA ILE A 260 5.59 2.65 -16.75
C ILE A 260 4.11 2.41 -16.54
N HIS A 261 3.69 1.19 -16.84
CA HIS A 261 2.30 0.80 -16.76
C HIS A 261 1.73 1.06 -15.34
N PRO A 262 0.53 1.65 -15.19
CA PRO A 262 -0.04 2.01 -13.89
C PRO A 262 -0.09 0.85 -12.88
N LEU A 263 -0.37 -0.37 -13.32
CA LEU A 263 -0.36 -1.55 -12.45
C LEU A 263 1.02 -1.79 -11.82
N ILE A 264 2.11 -1.60 -12.57
CA ILE A 264 3.48 -1.71 -12.06
C ILE A 264 3.79 -0.54 -11.11
N SER A 265 3.49 0.69 -11.54
CA SER A 265 3.69 1.89 -10.73
C SER A 265 2.97 1.81 -9.38
N SER A 266 1.74 1.27 -9.35
CA SER A 266 0.96 1.09 -8.13
C SER A 266 1.62 0.12 -7.14
N CYS A 267 2.21 -0.97 -7.62
CA CYS A 267 2.94 -1.94 -6.80
C CYS A 267 4.21 -1.29 -6.21
N HIS A 268 4.90 -0.49 -7.01
CA HIS A 268 6.10 0.23 -6.58
C HIS A 268 5.75 1.27 -5.52
N ILE A 269 4.69 2.05 -5.72
CA ILE A 269 4.16 3.02 -4.76
C ILE A 269 3.85 2.33 -3.41
N LEU A 270 3.12 1.22 -3.44
CA LEU A 270 2.79 0.45 -2.23
C LEU A 270 4.07 -0.04 -1.53
N SER A 271 4.95 -0.70 -2.27
CA SER A 271 6.19 -1.29 -1.73
C SER A 271 7.08 -0.21 -1.10
N THR A 272 7.28 0.90 -1.80
CA THR A 272 8.13 2.02 -1.35
C THR A 272 7.56 2.69 -0.11
N PHE A 273 6.25 2.97 -0.07
CA PHE A 273 5.62 3.55 1.12
C PHE A 273 5.79 2.62 2.34
N LEU A 274 5.54 1.33 2.17
CA LEU A 274 5.69 0.34 3.24
C LEU A 274 7.15 0.11 3.64
N HIS A 275 8.12 0.37 2.75
CA HIS A 275 9.54 0.26 3.07
C HIS A 275 10.07 1.48 3.82
N ILE A 276 9.49 2.67 3.61
CA ILE A 276 9.74 3.84 4.47
C ILE A 276 9.09 3.63 5.84
N ASN A 277 7.88 3.03 5.85
CA ASN A 277 7.07 2.77 7.04
C ASN A 277 6.93 4.02 7.93
N PRO A 278 6.34 5.11 7.42
CA PRO A 278 6.48 6.45 8.01
C PRO A 278 5.75 6.66 9.33
N PHE A 279 4.79 5.80 9.67
CA PHE A 279 3.99 5.91 10.89
C PHE A 279 4.30 4.78 11.87
N TYR A 280 3.87 4.94 13.13
CA TYR A 280 4.05 3.90 14.15
C TYR A 280 3.15 2.68 13.87
N ASP A 281 1.92 2.92 13.43
CA ASP A 281 0.95 1.88 13.04
C ASP A 281 0.13 2.36 11.83
N GLY A 282 -0.71 1.50 11.25
CA GLY A 282 -1.62 1.86 10.14
C GLY A 282 -0.96 1.94 8.77
N ASN A 283 0.36 1.71 8.66
CA ASN A 283 1.10 1.81 7.39
C ASN A 283 0.52 0.92 6.29
N GLY A 284 0.12 -0.32 6.60
CA GLY A 284 -0.52 -1.23 5.63
C GLY A 284 -1.78 -0.64 5.00
N ARG A 285 -2.69 -0.12 5.84
CA ARG A 285 -3.97 0.50 5.44
C ARG A 285 -3.77 1.80 4.65
N VAL A 286 -2.83 2.65 5.07
CA VAL A 286 -2.46 3.87 4.34
C VAL A 286 -1.84 3.52 2.99
N GLY A 287 -0.90 2.58 2.95
CA GLY A 287 -0.22 2.17 1.70
C GLY A 287 -1.19 1.63 0.67
N ARG A 288 -2.13 0.75 1.08
CA ARG A 288 -3.20 0.26 0.19
C ARG A 288 -4.13 1.39 -0.26
N SER A 289 -4.44 2.34 0.61
CA SER A 289 -5.24 3.53 0.27
C SER A 289 -4.56 4.42 -0.78
N LEU A 290 -3.24 4.62 -0.69
CA LEU A 290 -2.46 5.37 -1.68
C LEU A 290 -2.37 4.64 -3.02
N MET A 291 -2.14 3.33 -2.99
CA MET A 291 -2.17 2.49 -4.19
C MET A 291 -3.55 2.56 -4.87
N ALA A 292 -4.62 2.47 -4.09
CA ALA A 292 -5.99 2.58 -4.57
C ALA A 292 -6.29 3.93 -5.21
N LEU A 293 -5.86 5.04 -4.59
CA LEU A 293 -6.00 6.39 -5.16
C LEU A 293 -5.26 6.51 -6.50
N TYR A 294 -4.01 6.04 -6.55
CA TYR A 294 -3.21 6.04 -7.78
C TYR A 294 -3.92 5.29 -8.91
N LEU A 295 -4.34 4.06 -8.65
CA LEU A 295 -5.04 3.21 -9.63
C LEU A 295 -6.35 3.83 -10.10
N SER A 296 -7.09 4.45 -9.17
CA SER A 296 -8.34 5.15 -9.48
C SER A 296 -8.11 6.30 -10.47
N HIS A 297 -7.03 7.07 -10.32
CA HIS A 297 -6.66 8.11 -11.28
C HIS A 297 -6.24 7.55 -12.65
N ALA A 298 -5.67 6.34 -12.68
CA ALA A 298 -5.37 5.60 -13.90
C ALA A 298 -6.59 4.85 -14.50
N GLY A 299 -7.77 4.98 -13.88
CA GLY A 299 -9.01 4.36 -14.31
C GLY A 299 -9.20 2.90 -13.88
N TYR A 300 -8.30 2.35 -13.06
CA TYR A 300 -8.43 0.98 -12.54
C TYR A 300 -9.18 0.95 -11.20
N PRO A 301 -9.91 -0.14 -10.91
CA PRO A 301 -10.46 -0.35 -9.58
C PRO A 301 -9.35 -0.60 -8.56
N PRO A 302 -9.58 -0.29 -7.26
CA PRO A 302 -8.67 -0.64 -6.20
C PRO A 302 -8.61 -2.17 -6.01
N PRO A 303 -7.43 -2.77 -5.80
CA PRO A 303 -7.33 -4.21 -5.64
C PRO A 303 -7.98 -4.65 -4.32
N VAL A 304 -8.80 -5.70 -4.40
CA VAL A 304 -9.45 -6.34 -3.24
C VAL A 304 -8.91 -7.76 -3.15
N PHE A 305 -7.99 -8.00 -2.20
CA PHE A 305 -7.29 -9.27 -2.04
C PHE A 305 -8.15 -10.34 -1.34
N GLN A 306 -9.27 -10.70 -1.94
CA GLN A 306 -10.20 -11.69 -1.38
C GLN A 306 -9.53 -13.06 -1.24
N GLN A 307 -9.77 -13.75 -0.12
CA GLN A 307 -9.27 -15.11 0.14
C GLN A 307 -7.74 -15.25 0.06
N LEU A 308 -7.01 -14.14 0.15
CA LEU A 308 -5.55 -14.15 0.13
C LEU A 308 -5.02 -14.45 1.54
N ASP A 309 -4.22 -15.51 1.67
CA ASP A 309 -3.45 -15.74 2.89
C ASP A 309 -2.49 -14.55 3.11
N ARG A 310 -2.61 -13.87 4.26
CA ARG A 310 -1.74 -12.73 4.65
C ARG A 310 -0.26 -13.06 4.48
N LYS A 311 0.17 -14.31 4.71
CA LYS A 311 1.56 -14.73 4.52
C LYS A 311 2.03 -14.60 3.08
N VAL A 312 1.15 -14.87 2.11
CA VAL A 312 1.46 -14.71 0.68
C VAL A 312 1.72 -13.24 0.37
N TYR A 313 0.85 -12.35 0.86
CA TYR A 313 1.02 -10.90 0.68
C TYR A 313 2.29 -10.37 1.34
N VAL A 314 2.55 -10.75 2.60
CA VAL A 314 3.76 -10.32 3.33
C VAL A 314 5.03 -10.84 2.66
N ASN A 315 5.02 -12.08 2.18
CA ASN A 315 6.15 -12.64 1.44
C ASN A 315 6.39 -11.92 0.10
N ALA A 316 5.32 -11.59 -0.62
CA ALA A 316 5.44 -10.81 -1.85
C ALA A 316 6.07 -9.44 -1.61
N LEU A 317 5.63 -8.72 -0.57
CA LEU A 317 6.25 -7.47 -0.14
C LEU A 317 7.73 -7.64 0.24
N CYS A 318 8.07 -8.69 1.00
CA CYS A 318 9.46 -8.95 1.38
C CYS A 318 10.34 -9.19 0.17
N LYS A 319 9.88 -9.97 -0.82
CA LYS A 319 10.64 -10.20 -2.05
C LYS A 319 10.87 -8.90 -2.83
N THR A 320 9.86 -8.05 -2.94
CA THR A 320 10.00 -6.76 -3.60
C THR A 320 10.97 -5.84 -2.87
N GLN A 321 10.94 -5.78 -1.54
CA GLN A 321 11.77 -4.87 -0.76
C GLN A 321 13.21 -5.37 -0.55
N ALA A 322 13.38 -6.65 -0.24
CA ALA A 322 14.68 -7.23 0.12
C ALA A 322 15.42 -7.85 -1.07
N GLN A 323 14.69 -8.45 -2.02
CA GLN A 323 15.28 -9.15 -3.17
C GLN A 323 15.14 -8.35 -4.48
N LYS A 324 14.49 -7.18 -4.43
CA LYS A 324 14.14 -6.37 -5.61
C LYS A 324 13.37 -7.18 -6.66
N ASP A 325 12.59 -8.16 -6.23
CA ASP A 325 11.72 -8.96 -7.09
C ASP A 325 10.26 -8.47 -6.95
N PRO A 326 9.77 -7.66 -7.90
CA PRO A 326 8.42 -7.10 -7.85
C PRO A 326 7.35 -8.08 -8.36
N ILE A 327 7.75 -9.17 -9.04
CA ILE A 327 6.84 -10.08 -9.72
C ILE A 327 5.76 -10.67 -8.79
N PRO A 328 6.10 -11.13 -7.56
CA PRO A 328 5.10 -11.68 -6.66
C PRO A 328 4.00 -10.67 -6.29
N LEU A 329 4.39 -9.43 -5.95
CA LEU A 329 3.43 -8.39 -5.57
C LEU A 329 2.60 -7.97 -6.79
N TYR A 330 3.24 -7.83 -7.94
CA TYR A 330 2.59 -7.52 -9.20
C TYR A 330 1.51 -8.54 -9.54
N ASN A 331 1.82 -9.84 -9.48
CA ASN A 331 0.85 -10.90 -9.78
C ASN A 331 -0.35 -10.87 -8.82
N LEU A 332 -0.15 -10.53 -7.55
CA LEU A 332 -1.25 -10.38 -6.60
C LEU A 332 -2.17 -9.21 -6.97
N VAL A 333 -1.60 -8.05 -7.31
CA VAL A 333 -2.37 -6.85 -7.67
C VAL A 333 -3.12 -7.07 -8.97
N VAL A 334 -2.43 -7.61 -9.99
CA VAL A 334 -3.03 -7.92 -11.30
C VAL A 334 -4.16 -8.93 -11.14
N GLY A 335 -3.93 -10.04 -10.43
CA GLY A 335 -4.98 -11.04 -10.20
C GLY A 335 -6.21 -10.45 -9.51
N ALA A 336 -6.01 -9.68 -8.44
CA ALA A 336 -7.12 -9.03 -7.73
C ALA A 336 -7.93 -8.08 -8.63
N ILE A 337 -7.25 -7.29 -9.48
CA ILE A 337 -7.91 -6.38 -10.42
C ILE A 337 -8.65 -7.17 -11.51
N SER A 338 -8.03 -8.22 -12.07
CA SER A 338 -8.67 -9.09 -13.05
C SER A 338 -9.97 -9.69 -12.53
N ASP A 339 -9.99 -10.17 -11.28
CA ASP A 339 -11.20 -10.74 -10.66
C ASP A 339 -12.32 -9.68 -10.51
N ILE A 340 -11.95 -8.44 -10.18
CA ILE A 340 -12.90 -7.32 -10.10
C ILE A 340 -13.45 -6.99 -11.48
N LEU A 341 -12.58 -6.86 -12.50
CA LEU A 341 -13.00 -6.56 -13.86
C LEU A 341 -13.91 -7.67 -14.39
N ALA A 342 -13.62 -8.94 -14.11
CA ALA A 342 -14.42 -10.09 -14.53
C ALA A 342 -15.82 -10.13 -13.89
N SER A 343 -15.94 -9.66 -12.65
CA SER A 343 -17.22 -9.64 -11.92
C SER A 343 -18.14 -8.48 -12.29
N HIS A 344 -17.61 -7.37 -12.83
CA HIS A 344 -18.36 -6.13 -13.07
C HIS A 344 -18.79 -5.91 -14.52
N SER A 345 -18.54 -6.89 -15.39
CA SER A 345 -18.55 -6.63 -16.81
C SER A 345 -19.44 -7.62 -17.56
N CYS A 346 -20.34 -7.08 -18.40
CA CYS A 346 -21.05 -7.83 -19.43
C CYS A 346 -20.08 -8.18 -20.57
N LEU A 347 -18.92 -8.76 -20.25
CA LEU A 347 -17.86 -9.01 -21.23
C LEU A 347 -18.29 -10.08 -22.22
N PRO A 348 -17.97 -9.88 -23.52
CA PRO A 348 -17.82 -10.98 -24.47
C PRO A 348 -17.06 -12.15 -23.87
N PHE A 349 -17.46 -13.38 -24.23
CA PHE A 349 -16.86 -14.62 -23.71
C PHE A 349 -15.34 -14.64 -23.82
N GLU A 350 -14.79 -14.06 -24.90
CA GLU A 350 -13.36 -13.99 -25.18
C GLU A 350 -12.58 -13.23 -24.09
N TYR A 351 -13.10 -12.10 -23.59
CA TYR A 351 -12.46 -11.35 -22.50
C TYR A 351 -12.59 -12.05 -21.15
N LYS A 352 -13.67 -12.80 -20.90
CA LYS A 352 -13.79 -13.63 -19.68
C LYS A 352 -12.71 -14.71 -19.65
N VAL A 353 -12.51 -15.39 -20.78
CA VAL A 353 -11.45 -16.41 -20.93
C VAL A 353 -10.07 -15.79 -20.77
N CYS A 354 -9.85 -14.56 -21.26
CA CYS A 354 -8.61 -13.83 -21.02
C CYS A 354 -8.37 -13.56 -19.52
N LEU A 355 -9.34 -12.94 -18.83
CA LEU A 355 -9.20 -12.59 -17.41
C LEU A 355 -8.96 -13.83 -16.55
N GLU A 356 -9.65 -14.94 -16.84
CA GLU A 356 -9.41 -16.22 -16.18
C GLU A 356 -7.98 -16.73 -16.43
N LYS A 357 -7.44 -16.62 -17.64
CA LYS A 357 -6.04 -17.00 -17.93
C LYS A 357 -5.04 -16.13 -17.18
N ILE A 358 -5.26 -14.82 -17.12
CA ILE A 358 -4.40 -13.88 -16.37
C ILE A 358 -4.44 -14.22 -14.87
N ALA A 359 -5.64 -14.43 -14.31
CA ALA A 359 -5.82 -14.82 -12.92
C ALA A 359 -5.17 -16.18 -12.62
N VAL A 360 -5.38 -17.18 -13.48
CA VAL A 360 -4.77 -18.52 -13.36
C VAL A 360 -3.24 -18.46 -13.49
N GLY A 361 -2.71 -17.64 -14.39
CA GLY A 361 -1.28 -17.40 -14.53
C GLY A 361 -0.66 -16.81 -13.26
N ALA A 362 -1.31 -15.78 -12.71
CA ALA A 362 -0.93 -15.18 -11.43
C ALA A 362 -1.01 -16.21 -10.28
N ILE A 363 -2.11 -16.98 -10.19
CA ILE A 363 -2.33 -18.01 -9.18
C ILE A 363 -1.32 -19.16 -9.29
N ASN A 364 -1.00 -19.63 -10.49
CA ASN A 364 -0.03 -20.72 -10.70
C ASN A 364 1.37 -20.28 -10.27
N TYR A 365 1.75 -19.03 -10.57
CA TYR A 365 2.99 -18.46 -10.06
C TYR A 365 3.01 -18.36 -8.52
N ILE A 366 1.91 -17.91 -7.91
CA ILE A 366 1.74 -17.88 -6.44
C ILE A 366 1.84 -19.30 -5.84
N LYS A 367 1.26 -20.32 -6.48
CA LYS A 367 1.37 -21.72 -6.04
C LYS A 367 2.82 -22.23 -6.13
N ILE A 368 3.55 -21.89 -7.20
CA ILE A 368 4.98 -22.20 -7.34
C ILE A 368 5.78 -21.52 -6.22
N LEU A 369 5.49 -20.25 -5.91
CA LEU A 369 6.10 -19.54 -4.80
C LEU A 369 5.81 -20.19 -3.44
N LEU A 370 4.55 -20.55 -3.18
CA LEU A 370 4.14 -21.21 -1.94
C LEU A 370 4.78 -22.60 -1.78
N ALA A 371 4.96 -23.34 -2.87
CA ALA A 371 5.68 -24.62 -2.86
C ALA A 371 7.17 -24.44 -2.51
N LYS A 372 7.80 -23.33 -2.94
CA LYS A 372 9.18 -22.99 -2.57
C LYS A 372 9.28 -22.55 -1.10
N VAL A 373 8.34 -21.72 -0.63
CA VAL A 373 8.29 -21.23 0.77
C VAL A 373 8.02 -22.34 1.79
N ARG A 374 7.34 -23.44 1.41
CA ARG A 374 7.13 -24.59 2.31
C ARG A 374 8.35 -25.51 2.44
N ASN A 375 9.35 -25.33 1.58
CA ASN A 375 10.56 -26.17 1.52
C ASN A 375 11.82 -25.46 2.07
N GLU A 376 11.67 -24.23 2.57
CA GLU A 376 12.66 -23.45 3.34
C GLU A 376 12.15 -23.26 4.78
#